data_AF-A0A6V7KVC8-F1
#
_entry.id   AF-A0A6V7KVC8-F1
#
_cell.length_a   1.000
_cell.length_b   1.000
_cell.length_c   1.000
_cell.angle_alpha   90.00
_cell.angle_beta   90.00
_cell.angle_gamma   90.00
#
_symmetry.space_group_name_H-M   'P 1'
#
loop_
_entity.id
_entity.type
_entity.pdbx_description
1 polymer ?
#
loop_
_entity_poly.entity_id
_entity_poly.type
_entity_poly.pdbx_seq_one_letter_code
_entity_poly.pdbx_strand_id
1 'polypeptide(L)'
;MDRSITFQAGVNAIPYGHSLPKEVYMIGWGSLHKSFSHRAKYLSQMKLNAHIAMLCNDRWELGLRGHEECADGENGTGLCGGDFGAPLVSNNTLIGIYQRGGPCDQGTPIVFTRVYKRDYGH
;
A
#
# COMPACT_ATOMS: atom_id res chain seq x y z
N MET A 1 15.58 11.56 13.47
CA MET A 1 14.71 11.89 14.62
C MET A 1 15.62 12.40 15.71
N ASP A 2 15.35 13.60 16.22
CA ASP A 2 16.28 14.29 17.12
C ASP A 2 16.06 13.90 18.59
N ARG A 3 15.04 13.07 18.86
CA ARG A 3 14.69 12.49 20.16
C ARG A 3 14.10 11.09 19.96
N SER A 4 14.35 10.21 20.93
CA SER A 4 13.74 8.88 20.98
C SER A 4 12.24 8.97 21.28
N ILE A 5 11.46 8.07 20.68
CA ILE A 5 10.03 7.90 20.97
C ILE A 5 9.89 6.76 21.96
N THR A 6 9.04 6.92 22.97
CA THR A 6 8.71 5.87 23.94
C THR A 6 7.47 5.11 23.46
N PHE A 7 7.53 3.77 23.44
CA PHE A 7 6.36 2.94 23.14
C PHE A 7 5.36 2.99 24.29
N GLN A 8 4.09 3.10 23.92
CA GLN A 8 2.96 3.24 24.85
C GLN A 8 1.67 2.82 24.15
N ALA A 9 0.54 2.85 24.87
CA ALA A 9 -0.76 2.62 24.26
C ALA A 9 -0.96 3.57 23.05
N GLY A 10 -1.19 2.99 21.86
CA GLY A 10 -1.33 3.72 20.60
C GLY A 10 -0.02 4.06 19.87
N VAL A 11 1.16 3.75 20.42
CA VAL A 11 2.46 3.97 19.77
C VAL A 11 3.30 2.70 19.89
N ASN A 12 3.36 1.94 18.79
CA ASN A 12 4.16 0.71 18.69
C ASN A 12 4.80 0.62 17.31
N ALA A 13 5.90 -0.13 17.22
CA ALA A 13 6.49 -0.50 15.95
C ALA A 13 5.69 -1.63 15.27
N ILE A 14 5.73 -1.64 13.94
CA ILE A 14 5.23 -2.75 13.13
C ILE A 14 6.43 -3.54 12.58
N PRO A 15 6.48 -4.87 12.75
CA PRO A 15 7.53 -5.68 12.15
C PRO A 15 7.39 -5.73 10.63
N TYR A 16 8.49 -5.98 9.92
CA TYR A 16 8.47 -6.20 8.48
C TYR A 16 7.92 -7.60 8.16
N GLY A 17 7.10 -7.68 7.11
CA GLY A 17 6.72 -8.94 6.49
C GLY A 17 7.84 -9.48 5.62
N HIS A 18 7.70 -10.73 5.18
CA HIS A 18 8.71 -11.43 4.37
C HIS A 18 8.16 -12.01 3.07
N SER A 19 6.89 -11.78 2.77
CA SER A 19 6.20 -12.27 1.59
C SER A 19 5.05 -11.33 1.24
N LEU A 20 4.39 -11.57 0.10
CA LEU A 20 3.19 -10.85 -0.33
C LEU A 20 1.94 -11.70 -0.04
N PRO A 21 1.17 -11.40 1.01
CA PRO A 21 -0.14 -12.01 1.21
C PRO A 21 -1.11 -11.56 0.12
N LYS A 22 -2.09 -12.40 -0.24
CA LYS A 22 -3.13 -12.04 -1.20
C LYS A 22 -4.01 -10.88 -0.69
N GLU A 23 -4.32 -10.90 0.60
CA GLU A 23 -5.15 -9.89 1.26
C GLU A 23 -4.26 -8.94 2.06
N VAL A 24 -4.35 -7.66 1.72
CA VAL A 24 -3.54 -6.59 2.32
C VAL A 24 -4.43 -5.37 2.57
N TYR A 25 -3.97 -4.50 3.45
CA TYR A 25 -4.72 -3.33 3.86
C TYR A 25 -3.85 -2.09 3.80
N MET A 26 -4.42 -1.01 3.27
CA MET A 26 -3.82 0.30 3.37
C MET A 26 -4.54 1.11 4.45
N ILE A 27 -3.76 1.86 5.23
CA ILE A 27 -4.25 2.63 6.37
C ILE A 27 -3.77 4.08 6.24
N GLY A 28 -4.67 5.06 6.32
CA GLY A 28 -4.34 6.47 6.18
C GLY A 28 -5.51 7.45 6.29
N TRP A 29 -5.22 8.72 6.06
CA TRP A 29 -6.14 9.87 5.99
C TRP A 29 -6.26 10.45 4.57
N GLY A 30 -6.00 9.64 3.55
CA GLY A 30 -5.92 10.04 2.16
C GLY A 30 -7.16 10.76 1.63
N SER A 31 -7.07 11.25 0.40
CA SER A 31 -8.18 11.92 -0.23
C SER A 31 -9.37 10.97 -0.47
N LEU A 32 -10.57 11.52 -0.36
CA LEU A 32 -11.83 10.83 -0.66
C LEU A 32 -12.37 11.21 -2.05
N HIS A 33 -11.67 12.06 -2.80
CA HIS A 33 -12.17 12.59 -4.07
C HIS A 33 -11.07 12.80 -5.11
N LYS A 34 -11.39 12.59 -6.39
CA LYS A 34 -10.43 12.70 -7.53
C LYS A 34 -9.76 14.07 -7.65
N SER A 35 -10.40 15.13 -7.16
CA SER A 35 -9.86 16.51 -7.16
C SER A 35 -8.92 16.80 -6.00
N PHE A 36 -8.70 15.85 -5.09
CA PHE A 36 -7.93 16.02 -3.86
C PHE A 36 -8.47 17.07 -2.87
N SER A 37 -9.69 17.58 -3.08
CA SER A 37 -10.25 18.67 -2.27
C SER A 37 -10.72 18.22 -0.87
N HIS A 38 -11.04 16.94 -0.69
CA HIS A 38 -11.52 16.38 0.56
C HIS A 38 -10.60 15.26 1.06
N ARG A 39 -10.19 15.35 2.33
CA ARG A 39 -9.41 14.31 3.04
C ARG A 39 -10.26 13.63 4.10
N ALA A 40 -9.89 12.40 4.43
CA ALA A 40 -10.58 11.67 5.49
C ALA A 40 -10.38 12.38 6.85
N LYS A 41 -11.47 12.61 7.57
CA LYS A 41 -11.44 13.19 8.92
C LYS A 41 -10.91 12.21 9.97
N TYR A 42 -11.10 10.92 9.72
CA TYR A 42 -10.73 9.82 10.60
C TYR A 42 -9.77 8.87 9.88
N LEU A 43 -8.90 8.22 10.65
CA LEU A 43 -8.02 7.19 10.12
C LEU A 43 -8.90 6.11 9.49
N SER A 44 -8.63 5.80 8.23
CA SER A 44 -9.42 4.87 7.44
C SER A 44 -8.56 3.71 7.00
N GLN A 45 -9.20 2.56 6.81
CA GLN A 45 -8.57 1.36 6.29
C GLN A 45 -9.28 0.93 5.01
N MET A 46 -8.50 0.51 4.02
CA MET A 46 -9.00 -0.03 2.77
C MET A 46 -8.41 -1.41 2.54
N LYS A 47 -9.28 -2.36 2.23
CA LYS A 47 -8.90 -3.71 1.83
C LYS A 47 -8.50 -3.73 0.35
N LEU A 48 -7.37 -4.35 0.05
CA LEU A 48 -6.84 -4.51 -1.30
C LEU A 48 -6.47 -5.98 -1.55
N ASN A 49 -6.47 -6.38 -2.82
CA ASN A 49 -5.97 -7.67 -3.26
C ASN A 49 -4.62 -7.48 -3.93
N ALA A 50 -3.57 -8.07 -3.36
CA ALA A 50 -2.23 -8.01 -3.92
C ALA A 50 -2.07 -8.97 -5.09
N HIS A 51 -1.29 -8.55 -6.08
CA HIS A 51 -0.98 -9.32 -7.28
C HIS A 51 0.52 -9.50 -7.43
N ILE A 52 0.93 -10.65 -7.97
CA ILE A 52 2.32 -10.85 -8.37
C ILE A 52 2.67 -9.88 -9.50
N ALA A 53 3.92 -9.39 -9.51
CA ALA A 53 4.34 -8.32 -10.43
C ALA A 53 4.14 -8.65 -11.92
N MET A 54 4.22 -9.94 -12.29
CA MET A 54 3.94 -10.38 -13.66
C MET A 54 2.49 -10.06 -14.06
N LEU A 55 1.51 -10.44 -13.23
CA LEU A 55 0.09 -10.15 -13.51
C LEU A 55 -0.19 -8.65 -13.56
N CYS A 56 0.45 -7.87 -12.68
CA CYS A 56 0.36 -6.41 -12.69
C CYS A 56 0.81 -5.80 -14.02
N ASN A 57 1.94 -6.28 -14.55
CA ASN A 57 2.50 -5.79 -15.81
C ASN A 57 1.69 -6.26 -17.02
N ASP A 58 1.27 -7.53 -17.04
CA ASP A 58 0.55 -8.09 -18.18
C ASP A 58 -0.84 -7.47 -18.34
N ARG A 59 -1.55 -7.18 -17.24
CA ARG A 59 -2.94 -6.70 -17.29
C ARG A 59 -3.06 -5.18 -17.35
N TRP A 60 -2.10 -4.44 -16.77
CA TRP A 60 -2.20 -2.99 -16.63
C TRP A 60 -0.98 -2.22 -17.14
N GLU A 61 -0.01 -2.90 -17.75
CA GLU A 61 1.18 -2.29 -18.37
C GLU A 61 1.94 -1.34 -17.42
N LEU A 62 1.94 -1.65 -16.11
CA LEU A 62 2.42 -0.73 -15.07
C LEU A 62 3.93 -0.50 -15.08
N GLY A 63 4.71 -1.34 -15.76
CA GLY A 63 6.17 -1.25 -15.79
C GLY A 63 6.81 -1.40 -14.41
N LEU A 64 6.32 -2.35 -13.60
CA LEU A 64 6.79 -2.55 -12.24
C LEU A 64 8.28 -2.91 -12.19
N ARG A 65 9.01 -2.23 -11.31
CA ARG A 65 10.40 -2.53 -10.98
C ARG A 65 10.48 -3.75 -10.07
N GLY A 66 11.66 -4.37 -9.96
CA GLY A 66 11.85 -5.57 -9.13
C GLY A 66 11.53 -5.38 -7.64
N HIS A 67 11.51 -4.15 -7.13
CA HIS A 67 11.15 -3.78 -5.75
C HIS A 67 9.69 -3.31 -5.61
N GLU A 68 8.91 -3.35 -6.69
CA GLU A 68 7.52 -2.90 -6.69
C GLU A 68 6.56 -4.10 -6.74
N GLU A 69 5.39 -3.88 -6.18
CA GLU A 69 4.23 -4.77 -6.22
C GLU A 69 2.97 -3.92 -6.41
N CYS A 70 1.88 -4.55 -6.83
CA CYS A 70 0.62 -3.85 -7.00
C CYS A 70 -0.52 -4.54 -6.27
N ALA A 71 -1.49 -3.74 -5.85
CA ALA A 71 -2.74 -4.22 -5.28
C ALA A 71 -3.92 -3.39 -5.78
N ASP A 72 -5.05 -4.02 -6.07
CA ASP A 72 -6.28 -3.34 -6.46
C ASP A 72 -7.34 -3.40 -5.35
N GLY A 73 -8.21 -2.41 -5.29
CA GLY A 73 -9.32 -2.41 -4.36
C GLY A 73 -10.47 -3.29 -4.84
N GLU A 74 -11.23 -3.84 -3.89
CA GLU A 74 -12.45 -4.60 -4.21
C GLU A 74 -13.51 -3.69 -4.84
N ASN A 75 -14.35 -4.25 -5.71
CA ASN A 75 -15.48 -3.56 -6.35
C ASN A 75 -15.11 -2.26 -7.08
N GLY A 76 -13.90 -2.17 -7.65
CA GLY A 76 -13.44 -0.98 -8.38
C GLY A 76 -13.15 0.21 -7.48
N THR A 77 -13.01 -0.01 -6.18
CA THR A 77 -12.50 1.00 -5.25
C THR A 77 -11.00 1.18 -5.45
N GLY A 78 -10.50 2.37 -5.15
CA GLY A 78 -9.09 2.68 -5.27
C GLY A 78 -8.73 3.91 -4.44
N LEU A 79 -7.45 4.23 -4.37
CA LEU A 79 -6.95 5.37 -3.61
C LEU A 79 -7.07 6.64 -4.44
N CYS A 80 -7.69 7.66 -3.88
CA CYS A 80 -7.71 8.98 -4.51
C CYS A 80 -6.42 9.77 -4.30
N GLY A 81 -5.36 9.13 -3.80
CA GLY A 81 -4.07 9.73 -3.44
C GLY A 81 -4.07 10.44 -2.08
N GLY A 82 -2.94 11.12 -1.79
CA GLY A 82 -2.60 11.52 -0.42
C GLY A 82 -1.88 10.39 0.33
N ASP A 83 -1.19 10.75 1.41
CA ASP A 83 -0.41 9.83 2.26
C ASP A 83 0.59 8.93 1.50
N PHE A 84 1.29 9.48 0.50
CA PHE A 84 2.47 8.80 -0.04
C PHE A 84 3.44 8.46 1.10
N GLY A 85 3.93 7.23 1.13
CA GLY A 85 4.68 6.70 2.27
C GLY A 85 3.84 5.92 3.29
N ALA A 86 2.51 5.91 3.18
CA ALA A 86 1.65 5.15 4.09
C ALA A 86 1.84 3.63 3.95
N PRO A 87 1.58 2.89 5.05
CA PRO A 87 1.89 1.48 5.12
C PRO A 87 0.82 0.63 4.40
N LEU A 88 1.31 -0.35 3.64
CA LEU A 88 0.56 -1.52 3.23
C LEU A 88 0.83 -2.63 4.23
N VAL A 89 -0.20 -3.14 4.90
CA VAL A 89 -0.06 -4.09 6.01
C VAL A 89 -0.87 -5.35 5.79
N SER A 90 -0.40 -6.45 6.38
CA SER A 90 -1.17 -7.69 6.49
C SER A 90 -0.65 -8.50 7.67
N ASN A 91 -1.53 -9.17 8.41
CA ASN A 91 -1.19 -9.98 9.58
C ASN A 91 -0.25 -9.26 10.57
N ASN A 92 -0.51 -7.98 10.85
CA ASN A 92 0.28 -7.13 11.75
C ASN A 92 1.76 -6.98 11.33
N THR A 93 2.04 -7.10 10.04
CA THR A 93 3.35 -6.84 9.45
C THR A 93 3.24 -5.80 8.35
N LEU A 94 4.32 -5.04 8.15
CA LEU A 94 4.46 -4.09 7.04
C LEU A 94 4.91 -4.85 5.80
N ILE A 95 4.14 -4.76 4.72
CA ILE A 95 4.38 -5.45 3.45
C ILE A 95 5.01 -4.50 2.42
N GLY A 96 4.49 -3.28 2.36
CA GLY A 96 4.92 -2.29 1.39
C GLY A 96 4.63 -0.86 1.82
N ILE A 97 5.09 0.07 1.00
CA ILE A 97 4.97 1.52 1.20
C ILE A 97 4.28 2.10 -0.04
N TYR A 98 3.22 2.87 0.18
CA TYR A 98 2.49 3.49 -0.93
C TYR A 98 3.38 4.47 -1.70
N GLN A 99 3.52 4.24 -3.00
CA GLN A 99 4.46 4.96 -3.85
C GLN A 99 3.76 5.77 -4.94
N ARG A 100 2.89 5.14 -5.74
CA ARG A 100 2.18 5.82 -6.84
C ARG A 100 0.87 5.14 -7.20
N GLY A 101 -0.05 5.95 -7.75
CA GLY A 101 -1.38 5.57 -8.23
C GLY A 101 -1.96 6.70 -9.07
N GLY A 102 -3.10 6.44 -9.71
CA GLY A 102 -3.93 7.38 -10.43
C GLY A 102 -5.09 7.94 -9.58
N PRO A 103 -5.92 8.84 -10.15
CA PRO A 103 -7.01 9.48 -9.40
C PRO A 103 -8.14 8.49 -9.07
N CYS A 104 -8.17 8.07 -7.80
CA CYS A 104 -9.09 7.10 -7.20
C CYS A 104 -8.91 5.67 -7.69
N ASP A 105 -7.81 5.37 -8.41
CA ASP A 105 -7.38 4.03 -8.84
C ASP A 105 -8.51 3.07 -9.25
N GLN A 106 -9.52 3.60 -9.95
CA GLN A 106 -10.71 2.84 -10.31
C GLN A 106 -10.36 1.92 -11.48
N GLY A 107 -10.12 0.66 -11.18
CA GLY A 107 -9.78 -0.37 -12.17
C GLY A 107 -8.30 -0.43 -12.57
N THR A 108 -7.44 0.40 -11.96
CA THR A 108 -5.98 0.31 -12.09
C THR A 108 -5.37 0.05 -10.71
N PRO A 109 -4.47 -0.92 -10.55
CA PRO A 109 -3.85 -1.21 -9.26
C PRO A 109 -2.97 -0.07 -8.78
N ILE A 110 -2.93 0.05 -7.45
CA ILE A 110 -2.03 0.93 -6.73
C ILE A 110 -0.65 0.26 -6.68
N VAL A 111 0.42 1.05 -6.83
CA VAL A 111 1.81 0.55 -6.78
C VAL A 111 2.46 0.88 -5.43
N PHE A 112 3.08 -0.15 -4.85
CA PHE A 112 3.77 -0.11 -3.57
C PHE A 112 5.23 -0.52 -3.73
N THR A 113 6.12 0.13 -2.98
CA THR A 113 7.49 -0.37 -2.77
C THR A 113 7.46 -1.43 -1.67
N ARG A 114 7.91 -2.65 -1.95
CA ARG A 114 7.94 -3.73 -0.96
C ARG A 114 9.08 -3.58 0.05
N VAL A 115 8.88 -4.00 1.30
CA VAL A 115 9.89 -3.87 2.37
C VAL A 115 10.74 -5.12 2.60
N TYR A 116 10.55 -6.16 1.78
CA TYR A 116 11.24 -7.44 1.88
C TYR A 116 11.98 -7.77 0.59
N LYS A 117 13.07 -8.54 0.68
CA LYS A 117 13.78 -9.05 -0.49
C LYS A 117 12.97 -10.15 -1.15
N ARG A 118 13.06 -10.28 -2.48
CA ARG A 118 12.53 -11.48 -3.16
C ARG A 118 13.66 -12.48 -3.03
N ASP A 119 13.38 -13.61 -2.41
CA ASP A 119 14.26 -14.76 -2.52
C ASP A 119 14.12 -15.29 -3.95
N TYR A 120 15.00 -14.82 -4.82
CA TYR A 120 15.25 -15.50 -6.08
C TYR A 120 16.09 -16.72 -5.72
N GLY A 121 15.41 -17.83 -5.40
CA GLY A 121 16.08 -19.09 -5.10
C GLY A 121 17.09 -19.43 -6.20
N HIS A 122 18.35 -19.49 -5.80
CA HIS A 122 19.40 -20.28 -6.43
C HIS A 122 19.72 -21.43 -5.49
#